data_AF-A0A0L8FK52-F1
#
_entry.id   AF-A0A0L8FK52-F1
#
_cell.length_a   1.000
_cell.length_b   1.000
_cell.length_c   1.000
_cell.angle_alpha   90.00
_cell.angle_beta   90.00
_cell.angle_gamma   90.00
#
_symmetry.space_group_name_H-M   'P 1'
#
loop_
_entity.id
_entity.type
_entity.pdbx_description
1 polymer ?
#
loop_
_entity_poly.entity_id
_entity_poly.type
_entity_poly.pdbx_seq_one_letter_code
_entity_poly.pdbx_strand_id
1 'polypeptide(L)'
;TCCKGVWDCEKKKCPAVCTIYGRSTIVTFDGQQYKLEPQACVYSLVEPHDKSVSLKIMLHFGPCKSIWREGYNCTSGITLESNDFFLTISNKNVLANGREIQQLPYNSRDVTVKRATSSFYLIEGSGFRILYNENRQIYIKLDLEPFKGKHRLTTDAGLAKETDRISTRLTKNKSRGRFARLKSVL
;
A
#
# COMPACT_ATOMS: atom_id res chain seq x y z
N THR A 1 0.36 32.00 -10.21
CA THR A 1 0.88 33.09 -11.07
C THR A 1 2.07 33.75 -10.40
N CYS A 2 2.97 34.37 -11.15
CA CYS A 2 4.05 35.17 -10.55
C CYS A 2 3.63 36.64 -10.56
N CYS A 3 3.57 37.26 -9.39
CA CYS A 3 3.16 38.65 -9.19
C CYS A 3 4.29 39.40 -8.49
N LYS A 4 4.95 40.32 -9.20
CA LYS A 4 6.05 41.15 -8.68
C LYS A 4 7.21 40.34 -8.05
N GLY A 5 7.58 39.23 -8.67
CA GLY A 5 8.64 38.34 -8.17
C GLY A 5 8.20 37.40 -7.04
N VAL A 6 6.92 37.43 -6.64
CA VAL A 6 6.35 36.49 -5.66
C VAL A 6 5.48 35.46 -6.37
N TRP A 7 5.65 34.19 -6.01
CA TRP A 7 4.80 33.10 -6.48
C TRP A 7 3.49 33.06 -5.71
N ASP A 8 2.39 33.38 -6.40
CA ASP A 8 1.02 33.17 -5.95
C ASP A 8 0.54 31.80 -6.44
N CYS A 9 0.64 30.80 -5.57
CA CYS A 9 0.32 29.41 -5.90
C CYS A 9 -1.09 29.04 -5.42
N GLU A 10 -1.91 28.51 -6.33
CA GLU A 10 -3.17 27.88 -5.96
C GLU A 10 -2.91 26.60 -5.15
N LYS A 11 -3.56 26.49 -3.99
CA LYS A 11 -3.54 25.26 -3.20
C LYS A 11 -4.55 24.27 -3.77
N LYS A 12 -4.08 23.36 -4.62
CA LYS A 12 -4.87 22.23 -5.11
C LYS A 12 -4.63 21.01 -4.24
N LYS A 13 -5.69 20.24 -4.00
CA LYS A 13 -5.57 18.95 -3.33
C LYS A 13 -4.89 17.97 -4.28
N CYS A 14 -3.79 17.42 -3.83
CA CYS A 14 -3.07 16.39 -4.55
C CYS A 14 -3.41 15.00 -3.99
N PRO A 15 -3.35 13.96 -4.82
CA PRO A 15 -3.37 12.59 -4.34
C PRO A 15 -2.20 12.33 -3.40
N ALA A 16 -2.43 11.51 -2.38
CA ALA A 16 -1.36 11.07 -1.49
C ALA A 16 -0.68 9.82 -2.09
N VAL A 17 0.65 9.74 -1.98
CA VAL A 17 1.42 8.61 -2.52
C VAL A 17 2.28 7.98 -1.43
N CYS A 18 2.11 6.67 -1.23
CA CYS A 18 3.01 5.83 -0.45
C CYS A 18 3.89 5.03 -1.42
N THR A 19 5.19 4.96 -1.15
CA THR A 19 6.15 4.24 -1.98
C THR A 19 6.92 3.24 -1.15
N ILE A 20 7.08 2.02 -1.64
CA ILE A 20 8.00 1.03 -1.11
C ILE A 20 9.03 0.76 -2.19
N TYR A 21 10.31 0.89 -1.87
CA TYR A 21 11.38 0.64 -2.83
C TYR A 21 12.60 0.00 -2.19
N GLY A 22 13.40 -0.66 -3.02
CA GLY A 22 14.48 -1.50 -2.56
C GLY A 22 13.92 -2.67 -1.74
N ARG A 23 14.61 -3.04 -0.65
CA ARG A 23 14.20 -4.18 0.19
C ARG A 23 13.10 -3.82 1.18
N SER A 24 13.17 -2.60 1.73
CA SER A 24 12.47 -2.31 2.97
C SER A 24 12.34 -0.81 3.29
N THR A 25 12.59 0.05 2.30
CA THR A 25 12.40 1.49 2.47
C THR A 25 10.97 1.84 2.13
N ILE A 26 10.27 2.49 3.05
CA ILE A 26 8.91 2.99 2.86
C ILE A 26 8.94 4.50 2.99
N VAL A 27 8.31 5.17 2.03
CA VAL A 27 7.94 6.58 2.11
C VAL A 27 6.43 6.63 2.26
N THR A 28 5.97 7.18 3.38
CA THR A 28 4.55 7.26 3.75
C THR A 28 3.84 8.35 2.96
N PHE A 29 2.51 8.38 3.07
CA PHE A 29 1.66 9.34 2.38
C PHE A 29 1.90 10.81 2.78
N ASP A 30 2.37 11.05 4.00
CA ASP A 30 2.80 12.36 4.51
C ASP A 30 4.30 12.65 4.25
N GLY A 31 4.98 11.80 3.49
CA GLY A 31 6.36 11.99 3.04
C GLY A 31 7.43 11.56 4.04
N GLN A 32 7.08 10.93 5.16
CA GLN A 32 8.07 10.39 6.10
C GLN A 32 8.70 9.11 5.56
N GLN A 33 10.02 8.97 5.73
CA GLN A 33 10.77 7.82 5.26
C GLN A 33 11.21 6.92 6.43
N TYR A 34 10.99 5.62 6.27
CA TYR A 34 11.40 4.59 7.22
C TYR A 34 12.16 3.47 6.51
N LYS A 35 13.17 2.93 7.18
CA LYS A 35 13.87 1.72 6.76
C LYS A 35 13.48 0.59 7.69
N LEU A 36 13.08 -0.54 7.11
CA LEU A 36 12.55 -1.66 7.86
C LEU A 36 13.45 -2.89 7.75
N GLU A 37 13.29 -3.80 8.69
CA GLU A 37 13.80 -5.16 8.57
C GLU A 37 12.62 -6.12 8.68
N PRO A 38 11.89 -6.33 7.56
CA PRO A 38 10.65 -7.10 7.60
C PRO A 38 10.96 -8.55 7.95
N GLN A 39 10.15 -9.12 8.84
CA GLN A 39 10.08 -10.57 9.04
C GLN A 39 9.20 -11.17 7.95
N ALA A 40 9.29 -12.49 7.74
CA ALA A 40 8.37 -13.20 6.86
C ALA A 40 6.95 -13.15 7.45
N CYS A 41 6.14 -12.21 6.97
CA CYS A 41 4.77 -11.97 7.45
C CYS A 41 3.99 -11.07 6.48
N VAL A 42 2.71 -10.90 6.78
CA VAL A 42 1.84 -9.97 6.08
C VAL A 42 1.68 -8.70 6.91
N TYR A 43 1.82 -7.56 6.26
CA TYR A 43 1.74 -6.26 6.87
C TYR A 43 0.69 -5.39 6.19
N SER A 44 -0.19 -4.79 6.98
CA SER A 44 -1.15 -3.80 6.47
C SER A 44 -0.43 -2.49 6.14
N LEU A 45 -0.70 -1.92 4.97
CA LEU A 45 -0.23 -0.60 4.53
C LEU A 45 -1.33 0.45 4.55
N VAL A 46 -2.56 0.05 4.25
CA VAL A 46 -3.76 0.88 4.30
C VAL A 46 -4.84 0.07 4.99
N GLU A 47 -5.44 0.63 6.03
CA GLU A 47 -6.61 0.06 6.71
C GLU A 47 -7.68 1.14 6.89
N PRO A 48 -8.96 0.76 6.79
CA PRO A 48 -10.04 1.67 7.12
C PRO A 48 -10.12 1.92 8.62
N HIS A 49 -10.33 3.18 9.02
CA HIS A 49 -10.64 3.52 10.41
C HIS A 49 -12.07 3.11 10.76
N ASP A 50 -13.00 3.25 9.81
CA ASP A 50 -14.41 2.94 9.98
C ASP A 50 -14.82 1.82 9.02
N LYS A 51 -15.70 0.92 9.47
CA LYS A 51 -16.16 -0.27 8.73
C LYS A 51 -16.86 0.01 7.39
N SER A 52 -17.17 1.26 7.10
CA SER A 52 -17.87 1.75 5.91
C SER A 52 -16.94 2.20 4.79
N VAL A 53 -15.63 2.34 5.04
CA VAL A 53 -14.63 2.22 3.97
C VAL A 53 -14.10 0.81 3.98
N SER A 54 -14.09 0.21 2.80
CA SER A 54 -13.79 -1.19 2.58
C SER A 54 -12.42 -1.39 1.91
N LEU A 55 -11.57 -0.36 1.87
CA LEU A 55 -10.25 -0.45 1.24
C LEU A 55 -9.20 -0.87 2.26
N LYS A 56 -8.63 -2.05 2.05
CA LYS A 56 -7.49 -2.57 2.78
C LYS A 56 -6.40 -3.05 1.82
N ILE A 57 -5.17 -2.62 2.05
CA ILE A 57 -4.01 -3.01 1.24
C ILE A 57 -2.96 -3.62 2.15
N MET A 58 -2.56 -4.85 1.85
CA MET A 58 -1.62 -5.65 2.63
C MET A 58 -0.46 -6.10 1.77
N LEU A 59 0.76 -6.02 2.31
CA LEU A 59 1.99 -6.41 1.65
C LEU A 59 2.59 -7.64 2.32
N HIS A 60 2.97 -8.62 1.52
CA HIS A 60 3.51 -9.89 2.00
C HIS A 60 5.02 -9.84 1.89
N PHE A 61 5.71 -10.23 2.95
CA PHE A 61 7.15 -10.45 2.96
C PHE A 61 7.45 -11.92 3.20
N GLY A 62 8.43 -12.44 2.47
CA GLY A 62 8.95 -13.80 2.65
C GLY A 62 10.40 -13.87 2.22
N PRO A 63 11.04 -15.05 2.29
CA PRO A 63 12.43 -15.23 1.91
C PRO A 63 12.71 -14.69 0.50
N CYS A 64 13.79 -13.94 0.35
CA CYS A 64 14.22 -13.46 -0.95
C CYS A 64 14.56 -14.65 -1.87
N LYS A 65 14.10 -14.63 -3.13
CA LYS A 65 14.41 -15.70 -4.11
C LYS A 65 15.89 -15.77 -4.53
N SER A 66 16.65 -14.71 -4.28
CA SER A 66 18.03 -14.60 -4.76
C SER A 66 18.97 -15.23 -3.74
N ILE A 67 19.84 -16.14 -4.21
CA ILE A 67 20.89 -16.78 -3.39
C ILE A 67 21.81 -15.76 -2.72
N TRP A 68 22.01 -14.59 -3.34
CA TRP A 68 22.84 -13.50 -2.81
C TRP A 68 22.18 -12.73 -1.66
N ARG A 69 20.94 -13.06 -1.32
CA ARG A 69 20.14 -12.40 -0.28
C ARG A 69 19.55 -13.41 0.70
N GLU A 70 20.28 -14.50 0.95
CA GLU A 70 19.96 -15.46 1.99
C GLU A 70 19.84 -14.77 3.36
N GLY A 71 18.91 -15.23 4.19
CA GLY A 71 18.61 -14.63 5.51
C GLY A 71 17.77 -13.35 5.47
N TYR A 72 17.50 -12.77 4.30
CA TYR A 72 16.66 -11.58 4.16
C TYR A 72 15.25 -11.89 3.65
N ASN A 73 14.29 -11.06 4.05
CA ASN A 73 12.95 -11.06 3.49
C ASN A 73 12.75 -9.94 2.47
N CYS A 74 12.06 -10.28 1.39
CA CYS A 74 11.69 -9.43 0.28
C CYS A 74 10.16 -9.46 0.11
N THR A 75 9.59 -8.46 -0.55
CA THR A 75 8.16 -8.47 -0.88
C THR A 75 7.86 -9.67 -1.78
N SER A 76 6.88 -10.49 -1.42
CA SER A 76 6.50 -11.73 -2.10
C SER A 76 5.09 -11.73 -2.68
N GLY A 77 4.28 -10.73 -2.31
CA GLY A 77 2.92 -10.59 -2.78
C GLY A 77 2.22 -9.36 -2.23
N ILE A 78 1.07 -9.04 -2.78
CA ILE A 78 0.17 -7.98 -2.33
C ILE A 78 -1.26 -8.50 -2.31
N THR A 79 -2.01 -8.14 -1.27
CA THR A 79 -3.44 -8.41 -1.16
C THR A 79 -4.20 -7.10 -1.04
N LEU A 80 -5.32 -7.03 -1.76
CA LEU A 80 -6.25 -5.91 -1.78
C LEU A 80 -7.64 -6.44 -1.42
N GLU A 81 -8.30 -5.76 -0.50
CA GLU A 81 -9.71 -5.91 -0.21
C GLU A 81 -10.37 -4.55 -0.48
N SER A 82 -11.42 -4.54 -1.28
CA SER A 82 -12.17 -3.35 -1.69
C SER A 82 -13.63 -3.75 -1.87
N ASN A 83 -14.52 -3.26 -1.02
CA ASN A 83 -15.91 -3.74 -0.92
C ASN A 83 -15.93 -5.27 -0.73
N ASP A 84 -16.66 -5.99 -1.59
CA ASP A 84 -16.71 -7.46 -1.60
C ASP A 84 -15.66 -8.09 -2.54
N PHE A 85 -14.71 -7.30 -3.03
CA PHE A 85 -13.67 -7.74 -3.94
C PHE A 85 -12.35 -8.01 -3.21
N PHE A 86 -11.81 -9.21 -3.43
CA PHE A 86 -10.53 -9.66 -2.88
C PHE A 86 -9.57 -10.00 -4.02
N LEU A 87 -8.39 -9.38 -4.01
CA LEU A 87 -7.31 -9.65 -4.96
C LEU A 87 -6.06 -10.08 -4.21
N THR A 88 -5.40 -11.12 -4.69
CA THR A 88 -4.04 -11.49 -4.26
C THR A 88 -3.16 -11.63 -5.48
N ILE A 89 -2.06 -10.88 -5.51
CA ILE A 89 -1.00 -11.02 -6.51
C ILE A 89 0.22 -11.61 -5.79
N SER A 90 0.64 -12.79 -6.22
CA SER A 90 1.88 -13.42 -5.77
C SER A 90 2.80 -13.69 -6.96
N ASN A 91 3.96 -14.28 -6.69
CA ASN A 91 4.84 -14.73 -7.76
C ASN A 91 4.30 -15.91 -8.58
N LYS A 92 3.33 -16.65 -8.05
CA LYS A 92 2.79 -17.85 -8.69
C LYS A 92 1.61 -17.49 -9.59
N ASN A 93 0.68 -16.73 -9.03
CA ASN A 93 -0.59 -16.45 -9.66
C ASN A 93 -1.22 -15.14 -9.17
N VAL A 94 -2.22 -14.72 -9.94
CA VAL A 94 -3.13 -13.62 -9.61
C VAL A 94 -4.48 -14.25 -9.30
N LEU A 95 -4.99 -14.04 -8.09
CA LEU A 95 -6.27 -14.58 -7.64
C LEU A 95 -7.26 -13.43 -7.42
N ALA A 96 -8.44 -13.51 -8.02
CA ALA A 96 -9.59 -12.65 -7.72
C ALA A 96 -10.69 -13.49 -7.07
N ASN A 97 -11.16 -13.07 -5.89
CA ASN A 97 -12.17 -13.77 -5.09
C ASN A 97 -11.86 -15.27 -4.92
N GLY A 98 -10.60 -15.60 -4.67
CA GLY A 98 -10.10 -16.97 -4.49
C GLY A 98 -9.94 -17.78 -5.79
N ARG A 99 -10.26 -17.22 -6.96
CA ARG A 99 -10.13 -17.90 -8.25
C ARG A 99 -8.96 -17.34 -9.05
N GLU A 100 -8.20 -18.23 -9.68
CA GLU A 100 -7.07 -17.83 -10.50
C GLU A 100 -7.51 -17.14 -11.79
N ILE A 101 -6.94 -15.97 -12.03
CA ILE A 101 -7.14 -15.19 -13.24
C ILE A 101 -6.20 -15.74 -14.31
N GLN A 102 -6.76 -16.38 -15.34
CA GLN A 102 -5.97 -16.97 -16.42
C GLN A 102 -5.40 -15.93 -17.39
N GLN A 103 -6.07 -14.79 -17.55
CA GLN A 103 -5.66 -13.75 -18.50
C GLN A 103 -5.88 -12.34 -17.94
N LEU A 104 -4.96 -11.43 -18.28
CA LEU A 104 -5.04 -10.01 -17.98
C LEU A 104 -5.19 -9.21 -19.28
N PRO A 105 -5.94 -8.09 -19.30
CA PRO A 105 -6.53 -7.41 -18.15
C PRO A 105 -7.75 -8.15 -17.58
N TYR A 106 -7.89 -8.09 -16.25
CA TYR A 106 -9.08 -8.52 -15.53
C TYR A 106 -9.85 -7.28 -15.11
N ASN A 107 -11.13 -7.21 -15.45
CA ASN A 107 -12.00 -6.09 -15.13
C ASN A 107 -13.17 -6.61 -14.31
N SER A 108 -13.33 -6.10 -13.09
CA SER A 108 -14.55 -6.23 -12.30
C SER A 108 -15.25 -4.88 -12.18
N ARG A 109 -16.36 -4.84 -11.46
CA ARG A 109 -17.07 -3.59 -11.15
C ARG A 109 -16.23 -2.64 -10.30
N ASP A 110 -15.45 -3.17 -9.37
CA ASP A 110 -14.74 -2.39 -8.35
C ASP A 110 -13.26 -2.21 -8.67
N VAL A 111 -12.66 -3.17 -9.39
CA VAL A 111 -11.21 -3.22 -9.61
C VAL A 111 -10.86 -3.72 -11.02
N THR A 112 -9.95 -2.99 -11.67
CA THR A 112 -9.24 -3.44 -12.86
C THR A 112 -7.81 -3.84 -12.49
N VAL A 113 -7.36 -4.98 -13.01
CA VAL A 113 -5.98 -5.46 -12.88
C VAL A 113 -5.41 -5.66 -14.28
N LYS A 114 -4.22 -5.14 -14.54
CA LYS A 114 -3.53 -5.32 -15.84
C LYS A 114 -2.02 -5.45 -15.66
N ARG A 115 -1.36 -6.09 -16.63
CA ARG A 115 0.10 -6.01 -16.77
C ARG A 115 0.45 -4.69 -17.43
N ALA A 116 1.05 -3.77 -16.68
CA ALA A 116 1.58 -2.53 -17.24
C ALA A 116 2.89 -2.78 -17.99
N THR A 117 3.69 -3.74 -17.53
CA THR A 117 4.90 -4.24 -18.19
C THR A 117 5.09 -5.72 -17.88
N SER A 118 6.21 -6.33 -18.32
CA SER A 118 6.59 -7.69 -17.95
C SER A 118 6.76 -7.88 -16.43
N SER A 119 7.05 -6.82 -15.67
CA SER A 119 7.32 -6.87 -14.22
C SER A 119 6.32 -6.13 -13.36
N PHE A 120 5.53 -5.21 -13.94
CA PHE A 120 4.59 -4.37 -13.19
C PHE A 120 3.14 -4.78 -13.42
N TYR A 121 2.43 -5.00 -12.31
CA TYR A 121 0.98 -5.01 -12.29
C TYR A 121 0.46 -3.62 -11.96
N LEU A 122 -0.59 -3.20 -12.67
CA LEU A 122 -1.34 -2.00 -12.38
C LEU A 122 -2.74 -2.40 -11.94
N ILE A 123 -3.09 -1.99 -10.71
CA ILE A 123 -4.37 -2.26 -10.06
C ILE A 123 -5.08 -0.91 -9.86
N GLU A 124 -6.31 -0.80 -10.31
CA GLU A 124 -7.07 0.45 -10.34
C GLU A 124 -8.46 0.19 -9.77
N GLY A 125 -8.90 1.05 -8.85
CA GLY A 125 -10.26 1.02 -8.31
C GLY A 125 -10.74 2.43 -7.94
N SER A 126 -11.89 2.52 -7.28
CA SER A 126 -12.45 3.82 -6.91
C SER A 126 -11.55 4.56 -5.91
N GLY A 127 -10.91 5.64 -6.36
CA GLY A 127 -10.07 6.50 -5.53
C GLY A 127 -8.68 5.94 -5.21
N PHE A 128 -8.24 4.84 -5.82
CA PHE A 128 -6.89 4.33 -5.62
C PHE A 128 -6.26 3.71 -6.88
N ARG A 129 -4.93 3.73 -6.90
CA ARG A 129 -4.12 3.12 -7.95
C ARG A 129 -2.87 2.52 -7.33
N ILE A 130 -2.57 1.27 -7.68
CA ILE A 130 -1.39 0.55 -7.19
C ILE A 130 -0.55 0.10 -8.39
N LEU A 131 0.71 0.48 -8.38
CA LEU A 131 1.71 -0.03 -9.32
C LEU A 131 2.65 -0.94 -8.55
N TYR A 132 2.54 -2.25 -8.76
CA TYR A 132 3.22 -3.29 -7.98
C TYR A 132 4.26 -4.04 -8.82
N ASN A 133 5.51 -4.00 -8.38
CA ASN A 133 6.62 -4.82 -8.89
C ASN A 133 7.28 -5.56 -7.74
N GLU A 134 7.11 -6.88 -7.73
CA GLU A 134 7.65 -7.76 -6.71
C GLU A 134 9.15 -7.52 -6.53
N ASN A 135 9.56 -7.27 -5.28
CA ASN A 135 10.95 -7.15 -4.84
C ASN A 135 11.73 -5.98 -5.46
N ARG A 136 11.02 -4.97 -5.95
CA ARG A 136 11.66 -3.75 -6.49
C ARG A 136 10.98 -2.49 -6.02
N GLN A 137 9.73 -2.29 -6.43
CA GLN A 137 9.08 -1.00 -6.27
C GLN A 137 7.55 -1.13 -6.28
N ILE A 138 6.93 -0.43 -5.34
CA ILE A 138 5.49 -0.40 -5.14
C ILE A 138 5.08 1.04 -4.94
N TYR A 139 4.09 1.49 -5.69
CA TYR A 139 3.46 2.79 -5.51
C TYR A 139 1.99 2.61 -5.20
N ILE A 140 1.52 3.20 -4.12
CA ILE A 140 0.11 3.25 -3.74
C ILE A 140 -0.30 4.71 -3.78
N LYS A 141 -1.16 5.05 -4.72
CA LYS A 141 -1.74 6.39 -4.87
C LYS A 141 -3.18 6.35 -4.39
N LEU A 142 -3.53 7.28 -3.49
CA LEU A 142 -4.89 7.48 -3.01
C LEU A 142 -5.37 8.87 -3.40
N ASP A 143 -6.48 8.92 -4.15
CA ASP A 143 -7.19 10.17 -4.41
C ASP A 143 -8.12 10.41 -3.21
N LEU A 144 -7.84 11.45 -2.42
CA LEU A 144 -8.53 11.70 -1.14
C LEU A 144 -9.88 12.42 -1.29
N GLU A 145 -10.38 12.62 -2.51
CA GLU A 145 -11.69 13.23 -2.76
C GLU A 145 -12.84 12.24 -2.49
N PRO A 146 -12.84 11.01 -3.06
CA PRO A 146 -13.82 9.97 -2.73
C PRO A 146 -13.93 9.59 -1.24
N PHE A 147 -12.90 9.85 -0.45
CA PHE A 147 -12.84 9.46 0.97
C PHE A 147 -13.15 10.63 1.93
N LYS A 148 -13.43 11.85 1.43
CA LYS A 148 -13.73 13.02 2.28
C LYS A 148 -15.11 12.96 2.93
N GLY A 149 -15.18 13.40 4.18
CA GLY A 149 -16.43 13.55 4.94
C GLY A 149 -17.08 12.24 5.39
N LYS A 150 -16.45 11.09 5.07
CA LYS A 150 -16.97 9.80 5.43
C LYS A 150 -16.05 9.05 6.38
N HIS A 151 -14.78 8.74 6.06
CA HIS A 151 -14.02 7.82 6.91
C HIS A 151 -12.52 8.13 6.91
N ARG A 152 -11.87 8.00 8.08
CA ARG A 152 -10.41 8.09 8.20
C ARG A 152 -9.79 6.81 7.61
N LEU A 153 -8.64 6.90 6.93
CA LEU A 153 -7.80 5.73 6.67
C LEU A 153 -6.68 5.78 7.70
N THR A 154 -6.68 4.84 8.64
CA THR A 154 -5.57 4.72 9.59
C THR A 154 -4.50 3.84 8.99
N THR A 155 -3.53 4.52 8.44
CA THR A 155 -2.16 4.07 8.49
C THR A 155 -1.70 4.34 9.95
N ASP A 156 -1.37 3.31 10.73
CA ASP A 156 -1.22 3.47 12.19
C ASP A 156 0.27 3.57 12.60
N ALA A 157 0.85 4.64 13.11
CA ALA A 157 2.03 4.50 13.98
C ALA A 157 2.11 5.76 14.81
N GLY A 158 1.38 5.76 15.92
CA GLY A 158 1.28 6.89 16.85
C GLY A 158 2.59 7.67 17.02
N LEU A 159 2.58 8.94 16.65
CA LEU A 159 2.02 10.00 17.49
C LEU A 159 0.88 10.68 16.74
N ALA A 160 -0.31 10.70 17.34
CA ALA A 160 -1.33 11.67 16.96
C ALA A 160 -0.82 13.06 17.39
N LYS A 161 -0.44 13.88 16.41
CA LYS A 161 -0.61 15.33 16.53
C LYS A 161 -1.69 15.73 15.53
N GLU A 162 -2.77 16.19 16.12
CA GLU A 162 -3.97 16.78 15.55
C GLU A 162 -3.66 17.57 14.27
N THR A 163 -4.00 16.98 13.12
CA THR A 163 -4.23 17.54 11.76
C THR A 163 -3.99 16.42 10.72
N ASP A 164 -5.06 15.92 10.09
CA ASP A 164 -5.11 15.27 8.75
C ASP A 164 -4.03 14.27 8.28
N ARG A 165 -3.28 13.61 9.16
CA ARG A 165 -2.09 12.83 8.75
C ARG A 165 -2.33 11.34 8.50
N ILE A 166 -2.10 10.94 7.25
CA ILE A 166 -1.96 9.56 6.78
C ILE A 166 -0.48 9.13 6.98
N SER A 167 -0.16 8.45 8.09
CA SER A 167 1.16 7.87 8.44
C SER A 167 1.20 6.32 8.47
N THR A 168 1.92 5.62 7.60
CA THR A 168 1.97 4.12 7.47
C THR A 168 2.28 3.34 8.78
N ARG A 169 1.39 2.43 9.27
CA ARG A 169 1.80 1.29 10.15
C ARG A 169 2.29 0.17 9.31
N LEU A 170 3.09 -0.67 9.93
CA LEU A 170 3.19 -2.08 9.59
C LEU A 170 2.73 -2.90 10.80
N THR A 171 1.48 -3.38 10.79
CA THR A 171 0.98 -4.30 11.82
C THR A 171 1.26 -5.74 11.39
N LYS A 172 1.94 -6.52 12.25
CA LYS A 172 2.15 -7.95 12.05
C LYS A 172 0.87 -8.70 12.39
N ASN A 173 0.17 -9.28 11.42
CA ASN A 173 -1.05 -10.03 11.69
C ASN A 173 -0.68 -11.45 12.19
N LYS A 174 -0.56 -11.63 13.51
CA LYS A 174 -0.39 -12.95 14.12
C LYS A 174 -1.78 -13.48 14.44
N SER A 175 -2.16 -14.62 13.85
CA SER A 175 -3.34 -15.37 14.24
C SER A 175 -3.32 -15.62 15.75
N ARG A 176 -4.23 -14.95 16.47
CA ARG A 176 -4.38 -14.90 17.94
C ARG A 176 -3.41 -13.96 18.69
N GLY A 177 -3.96 -12.80 19.08
CA GLY A 177 -3.76 -12.18 20.40
C GLY A 177 -2.34 -11.75 20.80
N ARG A 178 -1.86 -10.64 20.24
CA ARG A 178 -1.05 -9.56 20.89
C ARG A 178 -0.33 -8.75 19.79
N PHE A 179 -0.62 -7.46 19.74
CA PHE A 179 0.06 -6.51 18.86
C PHE A 179 1.49 -6.27 19.35
N ALA A 180 2.48 -6.59 18.54
CA ALA A 180 3.87 -6.23 18.83
C ALA A 180 4.13 -4.80 18.35
N ARG A 181 4.45 -3.89 19.28
CA ARG A 181 5.00 -2.56 18.97
C ARG A 181 6.42 -2.74 18.41
N LEU A 182 6.67 -2.25 17.20
CA LEU A 182 8.04 -2.00 16.74
C LEU A 182 8.56 -0.78 17.50
N LYS A 183 9.59 -0.97 18.32
CA LYS A 183 10.35 0.14 18.89
C LYS A 183 11.16 0.78 17.77
N SER A 184 11.04 2.09 17.61
CA SER A 184 12.03 2.90 16.89
C SER A 184 13.39 2.67 17.55
N VAL A 185 14.34 2.11 16.80
CA VAL A 185 15.76 2.26 17.14
C VAL A 185 16.15 3.58 16.50
N LEU A 186 16.25 4.61 17.33
CA LEU A 186 17.08 5.79 17.05
C LEU A 186 18.53 5.40 17.35
#